data_AF-A0A971EKA6-F1
#
_entry.id   AF-A0A971EKA6-F1
#
_cell.length_a   1.000
_cell.length_b   1.000
_cell.length_c   1.000
_cell.angle_alpha   90.00
_cell.angle_beta   90.00
_cell.angle_gamma   90.00
#
_symmetry.space_group_name_H-M   'P 1'
#
loop_
_entity.id
_entity.type
_entity.pdbx_description
1 polymer ?
#
loop_
_entity_poly.entity_id
_entity_poly.type
_entity_poly.pdbx_seq_one_letter_code
_entity_poly.pdbx_strand_id
1 'polypeptide(L)' 'MRIRDLQDKRFKVGDLVTVRSLGDKDQFCIIGFKRGQGGDRLAILKGLFRQTYVTEQPVSELQSLLIRGKL' A
#
# COMPACT_ATOMS: atom_id res chain seq x y z
N MET A 1 20.65 -17.22 17.95
CA MET A 1 19.46 -17.13 17.07
C MET A 1 18.94 -15.71 17.12
N ARG A 2 19.07 -14.92 16.04
CA ARG A 2 18.56 -13.54 15.99
C ARG A 2 17.10 -13.58 15.55
N ILE A 3 16.18 -13.47 16.50
CA ILE A 3 14.76 -13.26 16.21
C ILE A 3 14.65 -11.82 15.71
N ARG A 4 14.56 -11.63 14.39
CA ARG A 4 14.22 -10.35 13.78
C ARG A 4 12.72 -10.20 13.94
N ASP A 5 12.32 -9.18 14.68
CA ASP A 5 10.95 -8.70 14.66
C ASP A 5 10.60 -8.34 13.21
N LEU A 6 9.88 -9.24 12.53
CA LEU A 6 9.19 -8.95 11.28
C LEU A 6 7.99 -8.09 11.66
N GLN A 7 8.25 -6.88 12.17
CA GLN A 7 7.26 -5.81 12.21
C GLN A 7 6.89 -5.51 10.76
N ASP A 8 5.95 -6.29 10.22
CA ASP A 8 4.99 -5.98 9.18
C ASP A 8 5.40 -4.88 8.20
N LYS A 9 6.54 -5.07 7.53
CA LYS A 9 6.83 -4.36 6.28
C LYS A 9 6.21 -5.13 5.12
N ARG A 10 4.92 -5.47 5.25
CA ARG A 10 4.13 -6.08 4.17
C ARG A 10 4.08 -5.19 2.93
N PHE A 11 4.31 -3.89 3.13
CA PHE A 11 4.31 -2.89 2.09
C PHE A 11 5.49 -1.91 2.26
N LYS A 12 6.08 -1.49 1.14
CA LYS A 12 7.10 -0.45 1.04
C LYS A 12 6.72 0.61 0.00
N VAL A 13 7.36 1.76 0.08
CA VAL A 13 7.27 2.79 -0.97
C VAL A 13 7.74 2.19 -2.30
N GLY A 14 7.00 2.45 -3.37
CA GLY A 14 7.20 1.86 -4.69
C GLY A 14 6.39 0.60 -4.96
N ASP A 15 5.78 -0.03 -3.94
CA ASP A 15 4.92 -1.19 -4.17
C ASP A 15 3.64 -0.80 -4.91
N LEU A 16 3.22 -1.67 -5.84
CA LEU A 16 1.94 -1.61 -6.53
C LEU A 16 0.88 -2.31 -5.69
N VAL A 17 -0.24 -1.63 -5.46
CA VAL A 17 -1.32 -2.10 -4.60
C VAL A 17 -2.69 -1.75 -5.17
N THR A 18 -3.70 -2.54 -4.80
CA THR A 18 -5.13 -2.18 -4.89
C THR A 18 -5.66 -1.89 -3.50
N VAL A 19 -6.82 -1.24 -3.44
CA VAL A 19 -7.54 -0.96 -2.20
C VAL A 19 -8.81 -1.80 -2.20
N ARG A 20 -9.03 -2.59 -1.14
CA ARG A 20 -10.17 -3.52 -1.06
C ARG A 20 -11.53 -2.87 -1.33
N SER A 21 -11.74 -1.67 -0.81
CA SER A 21 -12.99 -0.92 -0.91
C SER A 21 -13.25 -0.36 -2.32
N LEU A 22 -12.20 -0.14 -3.13
CA LEU A 22 -12.29 0.40 -4.48
C LEU A 22 -12.30 -0.68 -5.58
N GLY A 23 -11.99 -1.93 -5.21
CA GLY A 23 -11.91 -3.06 -6.13
C GLY A 23 -10.66 -3.03 -7.04
N ASP A 24 -10.54 -4.02 -7.93
CA ASP A 24 -9.31 -4.25 -8.72
C ASP A 24 -9.11 -3.28 -9.90
N LYS A 25 -10.07 -2.38 -10.15
CA LYS A 25 -10.01 -1.43 -11.26
C LYS A 25 -9.03 -0.28 -10.99
N ASP A 26 -8.84 0.07 -9.72
CA ASP A 26 -7.99 1.18 -9.32
C ASP A 26 -6.67 0.65 -8.75
N GLN A 27 -5.60 0.92 -9.49
CA GLN A 27 -4.25 0.53 -9.12
C GLN A 27 -3.48 1.74 -8.62
N PHE A 28 -2.74 1.52 -7.54
CA PHE A 28 -2.00 2.56 -6.86
C PHE A 28 -0.55 2.17 -6.69
N CYS A 29 0.32 3.17 -6.64
CA CYS A 29 1.67 3.01 -6.11
C CYS A 29 1.75 3.68 -4.74
N ILE A 30 2.39 3.01 -3.79
CA ILE A 30 2.67 3.60 -2.48
C ILE A 30 3.79 4.64 -2.64
N ILE A 31 3.49 5.90 -2.34
CA ILE A 31 4.47 7.00 -2.39
C ILE A 31 4.94 7.44 -1.00
N GLY A 32 4.29 6.97 0.06
CA GLY A 32 4.67 7.30 1.43
C GLY A 32 3.80 6.62 2.47
N PHE A 33 4.17 6.83 3.74
CA PHE A 33 3.37 6.41 4.89
C PHE A 33 3.28 7.55 5.89
N LYS A 34 2.17 7.63 6.60
CA LYS A 34 2.00 8.53 7.74
C LYS A 34 1.27 7.83 8.88
N ARG A 35 1.27 8.46 10.05
CA ARG A 35 0.46 8.02 11.20
C ARG A 35 -0.76 8.94 11.32
N GLY A 36 -1.95 8.35 11.42
CA GLY A 36 -3.19 9.05 11.70
C GLY A 36 -3.27 9.50 13.17
N GLN A 37 -4.29 10.29 13.51
CA GLN A 37 -4.48 10.84 14.86
C GLN A 37 -4.64 9.77 15.96
N GLY A 38 -5.08 8.56 15.61
CA GLY A 38 -5.20 7.40 16.53
C GLY A 38 -3.99 6.46 16.57
N GLY A 39 -2.88 6.81 15.92
CA GLY A 39 -1.72 5.93 15.77
C GLY A 39 -1.82 4.95 14.60
N ASP A 40 -2.94 4.95 13.87
CA ASP A 40 -3.14 4.11 12.69
C ASP A 40 -2.12 4.40 11.59
N ARG A 41 -1.59 3.34 10.98
CA ARG A 41 -0.64 3.46 9.88
C ARG A 41 -1.40 3.63 8.56
N LEU A 42 -1.27 4.80 7.96
CA LEU A 42 -1.86 5.15 6.67
C LEU A 42 -0.79 5.10 5.57
N ALA A 43 -1.15 4.56 4.43
CA ALA A 43 -0.35 4.65 3.21
C ALA A 43 -0.85 5.80 2.34
N ILE A 44 0.09 6.55 1.79
CA ILE A 44 -0.18 7.59 0.80
C ILE A 44 -0.03 6.93 -0.57
N LEU A 45 -1.11 6.95 -1.33
CA LEU A 45 -1.27 6.23 -2.59
C LEU A 45 -1.40 7.22 -3.74
N LYS A 46 -0.61 7.00 -4.79
CA LYS A 46 -0.78 7.71 -6.07
C LYS A 46 -1.52 6.79 -7.03
N GLY A 47 -2.66 7.24 -7.56
CA GLY A 47 -3.37 6.52 -8.62
C GLY A 47 -2.49 6.40 -9.87
N LEU A 48 -2.55 5.23 -10.52
CA LEU A 48 -1.80 4.92 -11.72
C LEU A 48 -2.63 5.17 -12.99
N PHE A 49 -1.97 5.09 -14.14
CA PHE A 49 -2.55 5.32 -15.47
C PHE A 49 -3.20 6.72 -15.60
N ARG A 50 -4.52 6.78 -15.70
CA ARG A 50 -5.31 8.00 -15.95
C ARG A 50 -5.77 8.68 -14.66
N GLN A 51 -5.37 8.16 -13.51
CA GLN A 51 -5.79 8.66 -12.20
C GLN A 51 -4.75 9.67 -11.71
N THR A 52 -5.09 10.95 -11.67
CA THR A 52 -4.15 12.02 -11.27
C THR A 52 -4.20 12.33 -9.77
N TYR A 53 -5.09 11.69 -9.02
CA TYR A 53 -5.26 11.96 -7.60
C TYR A 53 -4.26 11.22 -6.71
N VAL A 54 -4.12 11.73 -5.49
CA VAL A 54 -3.43 11.11 -4.35
C VAL A 54 -4.49 10.86 -3.29
N THR A 55 -4.47 9.67 -2.70
CA THR A 55 -5.40 9.30 -1.62
C THR A 55 -4.64 8.67 -0.47
N GLU A 56 -5.28 8.63 0.70
CA GLU A 56 -4.73 8.04 1.91
C GLU A 56 -5.62 6.89 2.32
N GLN A 57 -5.03 5.72 2.56
CA GLN A 57 -5.78 4.54 2.97
C GLN A 57 -5.08 3.81 4.11
N PRO A 58 -5.83 3.15 5.01
CA PRO A 58 -5.26 2.27 6.01
C PRO A 58 -4.41 1.18 5.36
N VAL A 59 -3.24 0.88 5.93
CA VAL A 59 -2.39 -0.20 5.42
C VAL A 59 -3.12 -1.56 5.43
N SER A 60 -4.12 -1.74 6.29
CA SER A 60 -4.99 -2.91 6.35
C SER A 60 -5.91 -3.09 5.14
N GLU A 61 -6.22 -2.01 4.41
CA GLU A 61 -7.05 -2.05 3.20
C GLU A 61 -6.24 -2.36 1.93
N LEU A 62 -4.92 -2.31 2.00
CA LEU A 62 -4.06 -2.54 0.86
C LEU A 62 -3.98 -4.03 0.51
N GLN A 63 -3.99 -4.31 -0.78
CA GLN A 63 -3.68 -5.62 -1.35
C GLN A 63 -2.51 -5.46 -2.32
N SER A 64 -1.48 -6.29 -2.16
CA SER A 64 -0.31 -6.22 -3.06
C SER A 64 -0.68 -6.78 -4.43
N LEU A 65 -0.32 -6.03 -5.47
CA LEU A 65 -0.38 -6.47 -6.86
C LEU A 65 0.87 -7.27 -7.28
N LEU A 66 1.76 -7.65 -6.35
CA LEU A 66 2.85 -8.58 -6.63
C LEU A 66 2.27 -9.92 -7.09
N ILE A 67 2.08 -10.05 -8.40
CA ILE A 67 2.04 -11.33 -9.09
C ILE A 67 3.34 -12.02 -8.69
N ARG A 68 3.21 -13.24 -8.17
CA ARG A 68 4.30 -14.13 -7.74
C ARG A 68 5.34 -14.35 -8.85
N GLY A 69 6.22 -13.37 -9.06
CA GLY A 69 7.51 -13.48 -9.72
C GLY A 69 7.54 -14.23 -11.06
N LYS A 70 6.64 -13.92 -12.00
CA LYS A 70 6.84 -14.26 -13.41
C LYS A 70 6.44 -13.08 -14.27
N LEU A 71 7.43 -12.25 -14.58
CA LEU A 71 7.46 -11.49 -15.83
C LEU A 71 8.01 -12.41 -16.92
#